data_AF-A0A0P1F261-F1
#
_entry.id   AF-A0A0P1F261-F1
#
_cell.length_a   1.000
_cell.length_b   1.000
_cell.length_c   1.000
_cell.angle_alpha   90.00
_cell.angle_beta   90.00
_cell.angle_gamma   90.00
#
_symmetry.space_group_name_H-M   'P 1'
#
loop_
_entity.id
_entity.type
_entity.pdbx_description
1 polymer ?
#
loop_
_entity_poly.entity_id
_entity_poly.type
_entity_poly.pdbx_seq_one_letter_code
_entity_poly.pdbx_strand_id
1 'polypeptide(L)'
;MKLDLSMAGDIVASMQAEILAGEKAVTRAMRQAGSDLKQNWRGQITQAGLGRRLANSIRSQIYPKSGESLKAAALVWSNAPQIIGAHDTGPLIRSKDGFWLAIPTPAAGKGTRGKALTPGEWERRRGLRLRFVYRRGGPSLLVADGRLNSRGVGVASRSKTGRGRSTVPIFMLVPQLKLAKRLNLARDAKRAEAAVPGLIVANWFSERV
;
A
#
# COMPACT_ATOMS: atom_id res chain seq x y z
N MET A 1 -4.38 24.50 67.65
CA MET A 1 -4.84 24.97 66.33
C MET A 1 -5.46 23.75 65.62
N LYS A 2 -6.80 23.66 65.58
CA LYS A 2 -7.50 22.56 64.91
C LYS A 2 -7.69 22.96 63.45
N LEU A 3 -7.05 22.23 62.54
CA LEU A 3 -7.28 22.36 61.10
C LEU A 3 -8.47 21.45 60.75
N ASP A 4 -9.66 22.02 60.69
CA ASP A 4 -10.83 21.39 60.07
C ASP A 4 -10.63 21.45 58.55
N LEU A 5 -9.92 20.46 58.01
CA LEU A 5 -10.05 20.12 56.60
C LEU A 5 -11.43 19.48 56.45
N SER A 6 -12.35 20.16 55.79
CA SER A 6 -13.56 19.56 55.21
C SER A 6 -13.13 18.62 54.07
N MET A 7 -12.48 17.50 54.43
CA MET A 7 -11.76 16.59 53.52
C MET A 7 -12.63 16.11 52.36
N ALA A 8 -13.95 16.02 52.52
CA ALA A 8 -14.84 15.53 51.48
C ALA A 8 -14.95 16.43 50.24
N GLY A 9 -14.92 17.76 50.40
CA GLY A 9 -15.09 18.70 49.27
C GLY A 9 -13.83 18.79 48.40
N ASP A 10 -12.66 18.72 49.03
CA ASP A 10 -11.35 18.84 48.38
C ASP A 10 -10.97 17.53 47.65
N ILE A 11 -11.35 16.37 48.21
CA ILE A 11 -11.12 15.07 47.56
C ILE A 11 -11.89 14.95 46.24
N VAL A 12 -13.17 15.36 46.19
CA VAL A 12 -13.96 15.27 44.96
C VAL A 12 -13.37 16.15 43.85
N ALA A 13 -12.93 17.37 44.20
CA ALA A 13 -12.26 18.28 43.25
C ALA A 13 -10.91 17.72 42.77
N SER A 14 -10.10 17.16 43.68
CA SER A 14 -8.83 16.51 43.36
C SER A 14 -9.02 15.29 42.44
N MET A 15 -10.02 14.45 42.70
CA MET A 15 -10.32 13.28 41.86
C MET A 15 -10.79 13.70 40.47
N GLN A 16 -11.63 14.74 40.35
CA GLN A 16 -12.05 15.27 39.06
C GLN A 16 -10.86 15.81 38.27
N ALA A 17 -9.96 16.55 38.91
CA ALA A 17 -8.73 17.03 38.26
C ALA A 17 -7.85 15.89 37.76
N GLU A 18 -7.70 14.82 38.54
CA GLU A 18 -6.91 13.65 38.16
C GLU A 18 -7.55 12.87 36.98
N ILE A 19 -8.88 12.77 36.93
CA ILE A 19 -9.60 12.19 35.80
C ILE A 19 -9.37 13.01 34.53
N LEU A 20 -9.51 14.34 34.60
CA LEU A 20 -9.28 15.23 33.46
C LEU A 20 -7.84 15.15 32.95
N ALA A 21 -6.86 15.13 33.86
CA ALA A 21 -5.46 14.90 33.51
C ALA A 21 -5.27 13.56 32.79
N GLY A 22 -5.96 12.51 33.26
CA GLY A 22 -5.96 11.20 32.64
C GLY A 22 -6.58 11.17 31.24
N GLU A 23 -7.74 11.79 31.06
CA GLU A 23 -8.41 11.91 29.76
C GLU A 23 -7.49 12.57 28.73
N LYS A 24 -6.82 13.65 29.14
CA LYS A 24 -5.85 14.38 28.34
C LYS A 24 -4.62 13.55 28.01
N ALA A 25 -4.04 12.89 29.01
CA ALA A 25 -2.88 12.03 28.85
C ALA A 25 -3.14 10.88 27.87
N VAL A 26 -4.27 10.18 28.03
CA VAL A 26 -4.67 9.09 27.14
C VAL A 26 -4.92 9.60 25.72
N THR A 27 -5.62 10.72 25.57
CA THR A 27 -5.89 11.31 24.25
C THR A 27 -4.60 11.71 23.53
N ARG A 28 -3.65 12.32 24.24
CA ARG A 28 -2.33 12.68 23.70
C ARG A 28 -1.49 11.47 23.35
N ALA A 29 -1.47 10.45 24.22
CA ALA A 29 -0.77 9.20 23.96
C ALA A 29 -1.30 8.51 22.69
N MET A 30 -2.62 8.42 22.53
CA MET A 30 -3.23 7.83 21.33
C MET A 30 -2.97 8.66 20.07
N ARG A 31 -2.97 10.00 20.18
CA ARG A 31 -2.58 10.90 19.09
C ARG A 31 -1.15 10.64 18.64
N GLN A 32 -0.22 10.54 19.59
CA GLN A 32 1.18 10.27 19.33
C GLN A 32 1.37 8.88 18.71
N ALA A 33 0.86 7.83 19.35
CA ALA A 33 0.97 6.45 18.86
C ALA A 33 0.39 6.28 17.45
N GLY A 34 -0.77 6.88 17.17
CA GLY A 34 -1.39 6.86 15.85
C GLY A 34 -0.59 7.60 14.78
N SER A 35 0.03 8.73 15.13
CA SER A 35 0.91 9.48 14.24
C SER A 35 2.18 8.68 13.92
N ASP A 36 2.82 8.13 14.94
CA ASP A 36 4.06 7.37 14.80
C ASP A 36 3.83 6.09 13.99
N LEU A 37 2.75 5.35 14.26
CA LEU A 37 2.39 4.18 13.47
C LEU A 37 2.19 4.52 11.99
N LYS A 38 1.49 5.62 11.69
CA LYS A 38 1.31 6.11 10.33
C LYS A 38 2.65 6.45 9.66
N GLN A 39 3.57 7.10 10.36
CA GLN A 39 4.89 7.44 9.81
C GLN A 39 5.74 6.18 9.61
N ASN A 40 5.72 5.24 10.55
CA ASN A 40 6.42 3.96 10.44
C ASN A 40 5.93 3.16 9.23
N TRP A 41 4.62 3.02 9.04
CA TRP A 41 4.06 2.37 7.85
C TRP A 41 4.45 3.10 6.56
N ARG A 42 4.42 4.43 6.54
CA ARG A 42 4.88 5.23 5.40
C ARG A 42 6.36 4.98 5.08
N GLY A 43 7.20 4.99 6.11
CA GLY A 43 8.63 4.71 6.01
C GLY A 43 8.90 3.31 5.47
N GLN A 44 8.20 2.30 5.98
CA GLN A 44 8.32 0.92 5.50
C GLN A 44 7.95 0.83 4.01
N ILE A 45 6.86 1.48 3.57
CA ILE A 45 6.42 1.49 2.17
C ILE A 45 7.45 2.17 1.25
N THR A 46 8.02 3.31 1.67
CA THR A 46 9.04 4.00 0.86
C THR A 46 10.35 3.24 0.81
N GLN A 47 10.80 2.68 1.94
CA GLN A 47 12.01 1.83 2.02
C GLN A 47 11.88 0.56 1.19
N ALA A 48 10.67 -0.01 1.11
CA ALA A 48 10.35 -1.15 0.24
C ALA A 48 10.30 -0.83 -1.27
N GLY A 49 10.58 0.42 -1.65
CA GLY A 49 10.60 0.88 -3.04
C GLY A 49 9.22 0.97 -3.69
N LEU A 50 8.14 1.00 -2.91
CA LEU A 50 6.76 1.08 -3.43
C LEU A 50 6.32 2.53 -3.74
N GLY A 51 7.17 3.50 -3.42
CA GLY A 51 7.03 4.90 -3.79
C GLY A 51 6.18 5.75 -2.83
N ARG A 52 6.39 7.07 -2.90
CA ARG A 52 5.77 8.06 -2.00
C ARG A 52 4.25 8.14 -2.16
N ARG A 53 3.73 7.93 -3.37
CA ARG A 53 2.29 7.98 -3.64
C ARG A 53 1.54 6.89 -2.86
N LEU A 54 2.08 5.68 -2.80
CA LEU A 54 1.46 4.59 -2.02
C LEU A 54 1.60 4.86 -0.51
N ALA A 55 2.75 5.34 -0.05
CA ALA A 55 2.93 5.71 1.36
C ALA A 55 1.89 6.77 1.80
N ASN A 56 1.65 7.79 0.96
CA ASN A 56 0.66 8.82 1.24
C ASN A 56 -0.79 8.32 1.27
N SER A 57 -1.06 7.09 0.82
CA SER A 57 -2.37 6.45 0.99
C SER A 57 -2.66 6.06 2.44
N ILE A 58 -1.63 5.95 3.30
CA ILE A 58 -1.80 5.70 4.74
C ILE A 58 -2.39 6.95 5.39
N ARG A 59 -3.49 6.75 6.11
CA ARG A 59 -4.27 7.75 6.82
C ARG A 59 -4.36 7.36 8.29
N SER A 60 -4.63 8.36 9.12
CA SER A 60 -4.87 8.18 10.55
C SER A 60 -5.99 9.10 10.98
N GLN A 61 -6.72 8.69 12.01
CA GLN A 61 -7.74 9.49 12.68
C GLN A 61 -7.78 9.12 14.14
N ILE A 62 -8.05 10.12 14.98
CA ILE A 62 -8.13 9.97 16.43
C ILE A 62 -9.59 10.14 16.85
N TYR A 63 -9.98 9.38 17.86
CA TYR A 63 -11.28 9.41 18.49
C TYR A 63 -11.13 9.65 20.00
N PRO A 64 -12.03 10.43 20.64
CA PRO A 64 -13.11 11.18 19.99
C PRO A 64 -12.56 12.29 19.06
N LYS A 65 -13.38 12.76 18.11
CA LYS A 65 -12.97 13.79 17.15
C LYS A 65 -12.71 15.15 17.82
N SER A 66 -13.39 15.38 18.95
CA SER A 66 -13.31 16.58 19.76
C SER A 66 -13.36 16.18 21.23
N GLY A 67 -12.67 16.95 22.08
CA GLY A 67 -12.56 16.65 23.50
C GLY A 67 -11.49 15.59 23.80
N GLU A 68 -11.40 15.27 25.08
CA GLU A 68 -10.46 14.32 25.65
C GLU A 68 -11.24 13.16 26.27
N SER A 69 -10.65 11.99 26.33
CA SER A 69 -11.31 10.80 26.87
C SER A 69 -10.31 9.75 27.33
N LEU A 70 -10.64 9.06 28.44
CA LEU A 70 -9.97 7.83 28.87
C LEU A 70 -10.15 6.68 27.86
N LYS A 71 -11.15 6.78 26.97
CA LYS A 71 -11.42 5.80 25.90
C LYS A 71 -10.94 6.29 24.54
N ALA A 72 -9.93 7.16 24.51
CA ALA A 72 -9.39 7.63 23.25
C ALA A 72 -8.84 6.46 22.41
N ALA A 73 -8.96 6.56 21.10
CA ALA A 73 -8.50 5.55 20.16
C ALA A 73 -7.87 6.19 18.92
N ALA A 74 -6.91 5.51 18.31
CA ALA A 74 -6.32 5.92 17.04
C ALA A 74 -6.54 4.83 15.98
N LEU A 75 -7.16 5.20 14.87
CA LEU A 75 -7.37 4.34 13.72
C LEU A 75 -6.35 4.71 12.63
N VAL A 76 -5.58 3.73 12.16
CA VAL A 76 -4.64 3.89 11.04
C VAL A 76 -5.04 2.92 9.93
N TRP A 77 -5.17 3.42 8.69
CA TRP A 77 -5.64 2.63 7.55
C TRP A 77 -5.00 3.08 6.24
N SER A 78 -5.28 2.38 5.14
CA SER A 78 -4.86 2.75 3.79
C SER A 78 -6.06 2.98 2.87
N ASN A 79 -5.97 4.01 2.02
CA ASN A 79 -6.88 4.19 0.88
C ASN A 79 -6.57 3.25 -0.31
N ALA A 80 -5.52 2.43 -0.23
CA ALA A 80 -5.12 1.44 -1.23
C ALA A 80 -4.92 0.04 -0.60
N PRO A 81 -5.94 -0.49 0.11
CA PRO A 81 -5.78 -1.69 0.95
C PRO A 81 -5.38 -2.94 0.16
N GLN A 82 -5.87 -3.08 -1.08
CA GLN A 82 -5.54 -4.22 -1.94
C GLN A 82 -4.06 -4.28 -2.32
N ILE A 83 -3.45 -3.14 -2.65
CA ILE A 83 -2.05 -3.06 -3.05
C ILE A 83 -1.15 -3.33 -1.85
N ILE A 84 -1.46 -2.68 -0.72
CA ILE A 84 -0.70 -2.84 0.52
C ILE A 84 -0.83 -4.26 1.06
N GLY A 85 -2.04 -4.78 1.14
CA GLY A 85 -2.31 -6.15 1.59
C GLY A 85 -1.62 -7.19 0.72
N ALA A 86 -1.52 -6.97 -0.59
CA ALA A 86 -0.77 -7.86 -1.47
C ALA A 86 0.73 -7.87 -1.12
N HIS A 87 1.33 -6.72 -0.80
CA HIS A 87 2.74 -6.67 -0.41
C HIS A 87 3.01 -7.12 1.04
N ASP A 88 1.99 -7.16 1.90
CA ASP A 88 2.09 -7.67 3.27
C ASP A 88 1.88 -9.20 3.35
N THR A 89 1.04 -9.77 2.47
CA THR A 89 0.73 -11.21 2.44
C THR A 89 1.56 -11.99 1.42
N GLY A 90 1.94 -11.37 0.29
CA GLY A 90 2.65 -12.01 -0.81
C GLY A 90 1.82 -13.07 -1.55
N PRO A 91 0.63 -12.73 -2.08
CA PRO A 91 -0.28 -13.69 -2.67
C PRO A 91 0.26 -14.27 -3.97
N LEU A 92 -0.23 -15.46 -4.31
CA LEU A 92 -0.05 -16.08 -5.61
C LEU A 92 -1.11 -15.52 -6.57
N ILE A 93 -0.68 -14.83 -7.62
CA ILE A 93 -1.52 -14.26 -8.66
C ILE A 93 -1.64 -15.27 -9.79
N ARG A 94 -2.86 -15.56 -10.20
CA ARG A 94 -3.20 -16.39 -11.36
C ARG A 94 -4.27 -15.71 -12.19
N SER A 95 -4.40 -16.10 -13.45
CA SER A 95 -5.50 -15.61 -14.28
C SER A 95 -6.84 -16.12 -13.72
N LYS A 96 -7.88 -15.30 -13.83
CA LYS A 96 -9.24 -15.64 -13.42
C LYS A 96 -9.92 -16.54 -14.45
N ASP A 97 -9.77 -16.20 -15.73
CA ASP A 97 -10.58 -16.74 -16.82
C ASP A 97 -9.76 -17.61 -17.79
N GLY A 98 -8.52 -17.96 -17.44
CA GLY A 98 -7.66 -18.77 -18.31
C GLY A 98 -6.40 -19.27 -17.62
N PHE A 99 -5.56 -19.98 -18.38
CA PHE A 99 -4.33 -20.55 -17.85
C PHE A 99 -3.17 -19.53 -17.75
N TRP A 100 -3.11 -18.55 -18.66
CA TRP A 100 -1.99 -17.63 -18.77
C TRP A 100 -2.30 -16.22 -18.25
N LEU A 101 -1.35 -15.62 -17.54
CA LEU A 101 -1.22 -14.18 -17.36
C LEU A 101 -0.38 -13.61 -18.51
N ALA A 102 -0.96 -12.70 -19.28
CA ALA A 102 -0.26 -12.00 -20.35
C ALA A 102 0.35 -10.70 -19.84
N ILE A 103 1.66 -10.70 -19.65
CA ILE A 103 2.43 -9.55 -19.19
C ILE A 103 2.97 -8.81 -20.42
N PRO A 104 2.57 -7.55 -20.65
CA PRO A 104 3.05 -6.79 -21.80
C PRO A 104 4.55 -6.51 -21.68
N THR A 105 5.28 -6.74 -22.76
CA THR A 105 6.65 -6.24 -22.92
C THR A 105 6.59 -4.74 -23.30
N PRO A 106 7.74 -4.01 -23.25
CA PRO A 106 7.79 -2.65 -23.78
C PRO A 106 7.28 -2.55 -25.23
N ALA A 107 7.47 -3.61 -26.03
CA ALA A 107 7.03 -3.66 -27.42
C ALA A 107 5.50 -3.73 -27.60
N ALA A 108 4.73 -4.12 -26.57
CA ALA A 108 3.28 -3.99 -26.59
C ALA A 108 2.85 -2.51 -26.67
N GLY A 109 3.65 -1.62 -26.07
CA GLY A 109 3.30 -0.23 -25.87
C GLY A 109 2.19 -0.06 -24.83
N LYS A 110 1.66 1.16 -24.73
CA LYS A 110 0.62 1.51 -23.75
C LYS A 110 -0.75 1.63 -24.41
N GLY A 111 -1.77 1.25 -23.65
CA GLY A 111 -3.17 1.39 -23.97
C GLY A 111 -3.70 2.79 -23.64
N THR A 112 -5.02 2.92 -23.69
CA THR A 112 -5.72 4.18 -23.41
C THR A 112 -5.46 4.64 -21.98
N ARG A 113 -5.19 5.93 -21.77
CA ARG A 113 -4.79 6.51 -20.48
C ARG A 113 -3.57 5.82 -19.84
N GLY A 114 -2.68 5.24 -20.64
CA GLY A 114 -1.44 4.63 -20.18
C GLY A 114 -1.59 3.23 -19.56
N LYS A 115 -2.78 2.61 -19.65
CA LYS A 115 -3.02 1.26 -19.13
C LYS A 115 -2.21 0.19 -19.88
N ALA A 116 -1.96 -0.94 -19.23
CA ALA A 116 -1.46 -2.14 -19.89
C ALA A 116 -2.49 -2.63 -20.93
N LEU A 117 -2.02 -3.02 -22.12
CA LEU A 117 -2.87 -3.62 -23.15
C LEU A 117 -3.12 -5.09 -22.84
N THR A 118 -4.30 -5.60 -23.19
CA THR A 118 -4.55 -7.04 -23.28
C THR A 118 -4.14 -7.56 -24.66
N PRO A 119 -3.85 -8.87 -24.82
CA PRO A 119 -3.56 -9.45 -26.14
C PRO A 119 -4.60 -9.12 -27.21
N GLY A 120 -5.88 -9.34 -26.91
CA GLY A 120 -6.95 -9.06 -27.87
C GLY A 120 -7.12 -7.56 -28.18
N GLU A 121 -6.89 -6.68 -27.20
CA GLU A 121 -6.89 -5.23 -27.49
C GLU A 121 -5.70 -4.84 -28.38
N TRP A 122 -4.53 -5.43 -28.16
CA TRP A 122 -3.35 -5.18 -28.96
C TRP A 122 -3.57 -5.61 -30.42
N GLU A 123 -4.12 -6.79 -30.66
CA GLU A 123 -4.42 -7.28 -32.02
C GLU A 123 -5.38 -6.35 -32.75
N ARG A 124 -6.51 -6.00 -32.12
CA ARG A 124 -7.50 -5.07 -32.70
C ARG A 124 -6.88 -3.71 -33.02
N ARG A 125 -6.02 -3.20 -32.15
CA ARG A 125 -5.39 -1.88 -32.31
C ARG A 125 -4.28 -1.87 -33.37
N ARG A 126 -3.57 -2.98 -33.54
CA ARG A 126 -2.41 -3.08 -34.44
C ARG A 126 -2.72 -3.72 -35.79
N GLY A 127 -3.86 -4.39 -35.92
CA GLY A 127 -4.23 -5.13 -37.14
C GLY A 127 -3.30 -6.31 -37.42
N LEU A 128 -2.66 -6.85 -36.38
CA LEU A 128 -1.76 -7.99 -36.47
C LEU A 128 -2.27 -9.09 -35.55
N ARG A 129 -2.17 -10.35 -36.00
CA ARG A 129 -2.47 -11.51 -35.15
C ARG A 129 -1.24 -11.87 -34.34
N LEU A 130 -1.46 -12.16 -33.06
CA LEU A 130 -0.45 -12.69 -32.17
C LEU A 130 -0.35 -14.21 -32.40
N ARG A 131 0.89 -14.69 -32.45
CA ARG A 131 1.21 -16.11 -32.54
C ARG A 131 1.78 -16.60 -31.22
N PHE A 132 1.27 -17.72 -30.74
CA PHE A 132 1.82 -18.37 -29.55
C PHE A 132 3.13 -19.07 -29.87
N VAL A 133 4.12 -18.89 -29.00
CA VAL A 133 5.41 -19.57 -29.07
C VAL A 133 5.71 -20.17 -27.70
N TYR A 134 5.73 -21.50 -27.65
CA TYR A 134 6.12 -22.25 -26.47
C TYR A 134 7.65 -22.19 -26.25
N ARG A 135 8.06 -22.11 -24.99
CA ARG A 135 9.47 -22.15 -24.59
C ARG A 135 9.64 -23.13 -23.44
N ARG A 136 10.43 -24.19 -23.65
CA ARG A 136 10.64 -25.26 -22.66
C ARG A 136 11.31 -24.78 -21.37
N GLY A 137 12.24 -23.82 -21.47
CA GLY A 137 13.03 -23.31 -20.34
C GLY A 137 12.64 -21.91 -19.86
N GLY A 138 11.45 -21.40 -20.23
CA GLY A 138 11.06 -20.05 -19.82
C GLY A 138 9.61 -19.71 -20.14
N PRO A 139 9.21 -18.47 -19.86
CA PRO A 139 7.86 -18.02 -20.16
C PRO A 139 7.54 -18.18 -21.65
N SER A 140 6.35 -18.71 -21.95
CA SER A 140 5.83 -18.75 -23.31
C SER A 140 5.53 -17.34 -23.79
N LEU A 141 5.45 -17.12 -25.10
CA LEU A 141 5.34 -15.77 -25.66
C LEU A 141 4.13 -15.66 -26.57
N LEU A 142 3.56 -14.46 -26.62
CA LEU A 142 2.77 -14.02 -27.77
C LEU A 142 3.63 -13.07 -28.59
N VAL A 143 3.91 -13.47 -29.82
CA VAL A 143 4.77 -12.73 -30.75
C VAL A 143 3.95 -12.19 -31.91
N ALA A 144 4.40 -11.10 -32.51
CA ALA A 144 3.83 -10.59 -33.75
C ALA A 144 4.91 -10.53 -34.83
N ASP A 145 4.55 -10.96 -36.04
CA ASP A 145 5.42 -10.85 -37.20
C ASP A 145 5.23 -9.45 -37.82
N GLY A 146 6.20 -8.58 -37.58
CA GLY A 146 6.09 -7.15 -37.85
C GLY A 146 7.44 -6.47 -37.79
N ARG A 147 7.53 -5.34 -37.08
CA ARG A 147 8.80 -4.66 -36.77
C ARG A 147 8.63 -3.80 -35.53
N LEU A 148 9.74 -3.31 -34.99
CA LEU A 148 9.70 -2.22 -34.02
C LEU A 148 9.65 -0.86 -34.75
N ASN A 149 8.89 0.08 -34.21
CA ASN A 149 8.97 1.48 -34.62
C ASN A 149 10.06 2.22 -33.83
N SER A 150 10.26 3.52 -34.12
CA SER A 150 11.23 4.36 -33.42
C SER A 150 11.00 4.50 -31.91
N ARG A 151 9.80 4.16 -31.42
CA ARG A 151 9.43 4.13 -30.00
C ARG A 151 9.60 2.75 -29.37
N GLY A 152 10.18 1.78 -30.09
CA GLY A 152 10.35 0.40 -29.61
C GLY A 152 9.05 -0.39 -29.51
N VAL A 153 7.99 0.03 -30.20
CA VAL A 153 6.68 -0.64 -30.17
C VAL A 153 6.47 -1.50 -31.42
N GLY A 154 5.93 -2.70 -31.24
CA GLY A 154 5.58 -3.64 -32.31
C GLY A 154 4.47 -3.09 -33.20
N VAL A 155 4.74 -3.04 -34.50
CA VAL A 155 3.81 -2.56 -35.53
C VAL A 155 3.91 -3.42 -36.79
N ALA A 156 2.90 -3.34 -37.65
CA ALA A 156 2.94 -3.97 -38.97
C ALA A 156 4.11 -3.44 -39.80
N SER A 157 4.79 -4.35 -40.49
CA SER A 157 5.75 -3.96 -41.52
C SER A 157 5.00 -3.59 -42.80
N ARG A 158 5.34 -2.45 -43.40
CA ARG A 158 4.80 -2.00 -44.70
C ARG A 158 5.52 -2.64 -45.89
N SER A 159 6.58 -3.40 -45.63
CA SER A 159 7.37 -4.06 -46.68
C SER A 159 6.58 -5.18 -47.34
N LYS A 160 6.43 -5.10 -48.66
CA LYS A 160 5.84 -6.14 -49.51
C LYS A 160 6.81 -7.31 -49.73
N THR A 161 8.12 -7.05 -49.70
CA THR A 161 9.19 -8.03 -49.95
C THR A 161 9.71 -8.71 -48.68
N GLY A 162 9.15 -8.38 -47.51
CA GLY A 162 9.58 -8.95 -46.23
C GLY A 162 10.84 -8.33 -45.62
N ARG A 163 11.58 -7.49 -46.36
CA ARG A 163 12.74 -6.76 -45.80
C ARG A 163 12.34 -5.94 -44.57
N GLY A 164 13.11 -6.10 -43.48
CA GLY A 164 12.86 -5.42 -42.21
C GLY A 164 11.69 -5.98 -41.38
N ARG A 165 11.19 -7.18 -41.71
CA ARG A 165 10.28 -7.93 -40.83
C ARG A 165 11.07 -8.65 -39.75
N SER A 166 10.55 -8.64 -38.53
CA SER A 166 11.05 -9.39 -37.38
C SER A 166 9.90 -9.97 -36.57
N THR A 167 10.18 -11.07 -35.87
CA THR A 167 9.27 -11.63 -34.87
C THR A 167 9.49 -10.88 -33.56
N VAL A 168 8.50 -10.09 -33.16
CA VAL A 168 8.59 -9.22 -31.99
C VAL A 168 7.84 -9.86 -30.81
N PRO A 169 8.48 -10.13 -29.67
CA PRO A 169 7.80 -10.56 -28.45
C PRO A 169 6.94 -9.42 -27.87
N ILE A 170 5.62 -9.60 -27.88
CA ILE A 170 4.66 -8.58 -27.40
C ILE A 170 4.21 -8.88 -25.98
N PHE A 171 3.91 -10.14 -25.66
CA PHE A 171 3.55 -10.54 -24.31
C PHE A 171 4.38 -11.73 -23.84
N MET A 172 4.70 -11.70 -22.55
CA MET A 172 5.22 -12.82 -21.80
C MET A 172 4.05 -13.53 -21.12
N LEU A 173 3.93 -14.83 -21.32
CA LEU A 173 2.89 -15.68 -20.74
C LEU A 173 3.48 -16.49 -19.59
N VAL A 174 2.91 -16.29 -18.41
CA VAL A 174 3.25 -17.05 -17.20
C VAL A 174 1.96 -17.61 -16.58
N PRO A 175 1.97 -18.83 -16.02
CA PRO A 175 0.74 -19.43 -15.48
C PRO A 175 0.33 -18.74 -14.17
N GLN A 176 1.31 -18.38 -13.35
CA GLN A 176 1.11 -17.75 -12.05
C GLN A 176 2.35 -16.95 -11.65
N LEU A 177 2.17 -15.99 -10.75
CA LEU A 177 3.23 -15.17 -10.17
C LEU A 177 3.04 -15.01 -8.67
N LYS A 178 4.06 -15.31 -7.88
CA LYS A 178 4.06 -15.01 -6.45
C LYS A 178 4.55 -13.58 -6.23
N LEU A 179 3.73 -12.75 -5.62
CA LEU A 179 4.15 -11.40 -5.26
C LEU A 179 5.10 -11.47 -4.06
N ALA A 180 6.22 -10.74 -4.13
CA ALA A 180 7.15 -10.66 -3.01
C ALA A 180 6.50 -9.96 -1.82
N LYS A 181 6.60 -10.57 -0.63
CA LYS A 181 6.25 -9.93 0.63
C LYS A 181 7.31 -8.87 0.94
N ARG A 182 6.91 -7.61 0.88
CA ARG A 182 7.78 -6.44 1.11
C ARG A 182 7.46 -5.69 2.39
N LEU A 183 6.28 -5.92 2.95
CA LEU A 183 5.77 -5.22 4.13
C LEU A 183 5.57 -6.18 5.30
N ASN A 184 5.57 -5.61 6.50
CA ASN A 184 5.16 -6.28 7.73
C ASN A 184 4.53 -5.22 8.64
N LEU A 185 3.27 -4.89 8.34
CA LEU A 185 2.56 -3.81 9.04
C LEU A 185 2.17 -4.22 10.46
N ALA A 186 1.86 -5.50 10.66
CA ALA A 186 1.49 -6.06 11.96
C ALA A 186 2.60 -5.90 12.99
N ARG A 187 3.88 -6.04 12.59
CA ARG A 187 5.02 -5.79 13.48
C ARG A 187 5.02 -4.38 14.03
N ASP A 188 4.84 -3.39 13.16
CA ASP A 188 4.90 -1.98 13.56
C ASP A 188 3.65 -1.59 14.37
N ALA A 189 2.49 -2.20 14.08
CA ALA A 189 1.28 -2.07 14.89
C ALA A 189 1.48 -2.59 16.32
N LYS A 190 2.05 -3.79 16.49
CA LYS A 190 2.37 -4.36 17.82
C LYS A 190 3.34 -3.49 18.61
N ARG A 191 4.33 -2.88 17.94
CA ARG A 191 5.27 -1.95 18.59
C ARG A 191 4.58 -0.68 19.06
N ALA A 192 3.68 -0.12 18.25
CA ALA A 192 2.90 1.05 18.64
C ALA A 192 2.00 0.75 19.83
N GLU A 193 1.30 -0.40 19.81
CA GLU A 193 0.47 -0.89 20.92
C GLU A 193 1.26 -1.01 22.23
N ALA A 194 2.43 -1.66 22.18
CA ALA A 194 3.30 -1.83 23.35
C ALA A 194 3.84 -0.50 23.91
N ALA A 195 3.94 0.55 23.09
CA ALA A 195 4.40 1.87 23.52
C ALA A 195 3.31 2.70 24.20
N VAL A 196 2.03 2.38 24.01
CA VAL A 196 0.90 3.19 24.51
C VAL A 196 0.95 3.41 26.02
N PRO A 197 1.15 2.39 26.89
CA PRO A 197 1.19 2.61 28.34
C PRO A 197 2.29 3.60 28.76
N GLY A 198 3.50 3.47 28.18
CA GLY A 198 4.59 4.39 28.45
C GLY A 198 4.29 5.83 27.99
N LEU A 199 3.63 5.98 26.84
CA LEU A 199 3.19 7.29 26.35
C LEU A 199 2.12 7.91 27.26
N ILE A 200 1.17 7.12 27.78
CA ILE A 200 0.15 7.62 28.72
C ILE A 200 0.84 8.19 29.95
N VAL A 201 1.72 7.39 30.58
CA VAL A 201 2.44 7.79 31.78
C VAL A 201 3.27 9.06 31.55
N ALA A 202 4.01 9.14 30.46
CA ALA A 202 4.82 10.31 30.11
C ALA A 202 3.97 11.58 29.95
N ASN A 203 2.83 11.47 29.27
CA ASN A 203 1.92 12.60 29.06
C ASN A 203 1.19 13.01 30.35
N TRP A 204 0.96 12.07 31.27
CA TRP A 204 0.30 12.33 32.55
C TRP A 204 1.19 13.16 33.50
N PHE A 205 2.49 12.85 33.56
CA PHE A 205 3.43 13.58 34.42
C PHE A 205 3.84 14.93 33.83
N SER A 206 3.89 15.08 32.51
CA SER A 206 4.23 16.35 31.86
C SER A 206 3.26 17.49 32.14
N GLU A 207 2.07 17.20 32.68
CA GLU A 207 1.07 18.20 33.05
C GLU A 207 1.14 18.63 34.53
N ARG A 208 1.97 17.97 35.33
CA ARG A 208 2.15 18.28 36.76
C ARG A 208 3.25 19.31 37.01
N VAL A 209 3.96 19.75 35.97
CA VAL A 209 4.98 20.83 35.99
C VAL A 209 4.39 22.05 35.30
#